data_AF-A0AAD6Q8R9-F1
#
_entry.id   AF-A0AAD6Q8R9-F1
#
_cell.length_a   1.000
_cell.length_b   1.000
_cell.length_c   1.000
_cell.angle_alpha   90.00
_cell.angle_beta   90.00
_cell.angle_gamma   90.00
#
_symmetry.space_group_name_H-M   'P 1'
#
loop_
_entity.id
_entity.type
_entity.pdbx_description
1 polymer ?
#
loop_
_entity_poly.entity_id
_entity_poly.type
_entity_poly.pdbx_seq_one_letter_code
_entity_poly.pdbx_strand_id
1 'polypeptide(L)'
;MEDEEESTDGAPPRKKLRLSKEQSRLLEESFRQHHSLNPRQKEALALQLKLRPRQVEVWFQNRRARSKLKQTEMECEYLKRWFGSLTEQNRRLQREVEELRALKVGPPTVISPHSCEPLPASTLTMCPRCERVTTTGVDKGSTKTTRTAVANPTIAATLSSENGAPALQSRQSC
;
A
#
# COMPACT_ATOMS: atom_id res chain seq x y z
N MET A 1 -31.39 25.47 48.32
CA MET A 1 -31.64 25.68 46.89
C MET A 1 -31.62 27.17 46.73
N GLU A 2 -30.48 27.70 46.29
CA GLU A 2 -30.06 29.11 46.13
C GLU A 2 -28.55 28.93 45.78
N ASP A 3 -27.96 29.49 44.72
CA ASP A 3 -28.17 30.76 44.04
C ASP A 3 -27.98 30.62 42.52
N GLU A 4 -28.83 31.34 41.77
CA GLU A 4 -28.63 31.68 40.36
C GLU A 4 -27.65 32.85 40.24
N GLU A 5 -26.65 32.75 39.36
CA GLU A 5 -26.12 33.93 38.65
C GLU A 5 -25.99 33.63 37.16
N GLU A 6 -26.95 34.16 36.42
CA GLU A 6 -26.86 34.47 35.00
C GLU A 6 -25.97 35.70 34.80
N SER A 7 -24.94 35.63 33.93
CA SER A 7 -24.51 36.83 33.21
C SER A 7 -23.49 36.59 32.09
N THR A 8 -23.97 36.88 30.89
CA THR A 8 -23.32 37.52 29.73
C THR A 8 -22.03 36.90 29.16
N ASP A 9 -22.07 36.53 27.87
CA ASP A 9 -20.91 36.78 26.99
C ASP A 9 -21.40 37.13 25.57
N GLY A 10 -22.06 38.29 25.45
CA GLY A 10 -22.04 39.08 24.22
C GLY A 10 -20.67 39.77 24.06
N ALA A 11 -19.57 39.00 24.15
CA ALA A 11 -18.24 39.58 24.16
C ALA A 11 -17.91 40.25 22.81
N PRO A 12 -17.42 41.50 22.84
CA PRO A 12 -16.89 42.13 21.64
C PRO A 12 -15.73 41.30 21.06
N PRO A 13 -15.41 41.43 19.75
CA PRO A 13 -14.34 40.69 19.12
C PRO A 13 -13.05 40.83 19.93
N ARG A 14 -12.64 39.75 20.62
CA ARG A 14 -11.48 39.78 21.51
C ARG A 14 -10.26 40.19 20.69
N LYS A 15 -9.66 41.33 21.02
CA LYS A 15 -8.45 41.84 20.36
C LYS A 15 -7.40 40.72 20.31
N LYS A 16 -6.88 40.40 19.12
CA LYS A 16 -5.85 39.37 18.94
C LYS A 16 -4.64 39.70 19.84
N LEU A 17 -4.24 38.73 20.65
CA LEU A 17 -3.03 38.82 21.46
C LEU A 17 -1.81 39.00 20.55
N ARG A 18 -1.06 40.09 20.75
CA ARG A 18 0.26 40.30 20.15
C ARG A 18 1.32 39.99 21.19
N LEU A 19 2.09 38.94 20.95
CA LEU A 19 3.22 38.56 21.79
C LEU A 19 4.49 39.27 21.30
N SER A 20 5.35 39.68 22.24
CA SER A 20 6.70 40.12 21.89
C SER A 20 7.53 38.94 21.35
N LYS A 21 8.65 39.26 20.69
CA LYS A 21 9.60 38.25 20.19
C LYS A 21 10.14 37.39 21.34
N GLU A 22 10.47 38.03 22.47
CA GLU A 22 10.98 37.32 23.64
C GLU A 22 9.91 36.45 24.31
N GLN A 23 8.67 36.94 24.42
CA GLN A 23 7.55 36.13 24.93
C GLN A 23 7.32 34.89 24.07
N SER A 24 7.35 35.07 22.75
CA SER A 24 7.18 33.95 21.80
C SER A 24 8.33 32.93 21.93
N ARG A 25 9.57 33.40 22.08
CA ARG A 25 10.75 32.54 22.27
C ARG A 25 10.63 31.64 23.50
N LEU A 26 10.25 32.22 24.64
CA LEU A 26 10.10 31.49 25.91
C LEU A 26 8.92 30.50 25.87
N LEU A 27 7.80 30.87 25.24
CA LEU A 27 6.67 29.96 25.01
C LEU A 27 7.08 28.76 24.15
N GLU A 28 7.84 28.99 23.07
CA GLU A 28 8.35 27.92 22.22
C GLU A 28 9.37 27.02 22.92
N GLU A 29 10.24 27.60 23.76
CA GLU A 29 11.21 26.85 24.56
C GLU A 29 10.52 25.95 25.59
N SER A 30 9.55 26.50 26.33
CA SER A 30 8.73 25.73 27.26
C SER A 30 7.96 24.61 26.53
N PHE A 31 7.38 24.91 25.36
CA PHE A 31 6.65 23.91 24.57
C PHE A 31 7.55 22.79 24.03
N ARG A 32 8.80 23.10 23.68
CA ARG A 32 9.78 22.08 23.25
C ARG A 32 10.11 21.09 24.36
N GLN A 33 10.11 21.55 25.61
CA GLN A 33 10.32 20.69 26.77
C GLN A 33 9.07 19.88 27.10
N HIS A 34 7.90 20.53 27.11
CA HIS A 34 6.62 19.90 27.40
C HIS A 34 5.50 20.45 26.51
N HIS A 35 4.92 19.60 25.66
CA HIS A 35 3.81 19.94 24.78
C HIS A 35 2.46 20.24 25.48
N SER A 36 2.37 19.91 26.77
CA SER A 36 1.26 20.20 27.68
C SER A 36 1.80 20.89 28.93
N LEU A 37 1.02 21.82 29.49
CA LEU A 37 1.35 22.48 30.75
C LEU A 37 0.46 21.91 31.85
N ASN A 38 1.06 21.58 32.99
CA ASN A 38 0.30 21.41 34.22
C ASN A 38 -0.11 22.80 34.79
N PRO A 39 -1.06 22.89 35.73
CA PRO A 39 -1.54 24.16 36.27
C PRO A 39 -0.42 25.02 36.87
N ARG A 40 0.51 24.41 37.62
CA ARG A 40 1.61 25.12 38.30
C ARG A 40 2.61 25.70 37.31
N GLN A 41 2.96 24.96 36.26
CA GLN A 41 3.81 25.43 35.16
C GLN A 41 3.12 26.55 34.38
N LYS A 42 1.82 26.43 34.14
CA LYS A 42 1.02 27.47 33.47
C LYS A 42 1.06 28.78 34.25
N GLU A 43 0.86 28.72 35.57
CA GLU A 43 0.93 29.90 36.44
C GLU A 43 2.34 30.51 36.47
N ALA A 44 3.38 29.69 36.66
CA ALA A 44 4.76 30.16 36.68
C ALA A 44 5.16 30.84 35.36
N LEU A 45 4.82 30.23 34.22
CA LEU A 45 5.10 30.79 32.90
C LEU A 45 4.29 32.06 32.64
N ALA A 46 3.03 32.12 33.07
CA ALA A 46 2.20 33.31 32.95
C ALA A 46 2.81 34.50 33.73
N LEU A 47 3.28 34.26 34.95
CA LEU A 47 3.96 35.26 35.78
C LEU A 47 5.26 35.75 35.11
N GLN A 48 6.11 34.82 34.66
CA GLN A 48 7.38 35.15 34.00
C GLN A 48 7.17 36.00 32.73
N LEU A 49 6.13 35.69 31.96
CA LEU A 49 5.83 36.39 30.70
C LEU A 49 4.95 37.62 30.86
N LYS A 50 4.46 37.90 32.09
CA LYS A 50 3.46 38.94 32.38
C LYS A 50 2.21 38.80 31.50
N LEU A 51 1.71 37.58 31.35
CA LEU A 51 0.51 37.24 30.60
C LEU A 51 -0.55 36.64 31.52
N ARG A 52 -1.82 36.65 31.10
CA ARG A 52 -2.87 35.91 31.81
C ARG A 52 -2.68 34.39 31.61
N PRO A 53 -2.92 33.55 32.62
CA PRO A 53 -2.84 32.08 32.47
C PRO A 53 -3.64 31.54 31.27
N ARG A 54 -4.82 32.11 31.01
CA ARG A 54 -5.64 31.76 29.84
C ARG A 54 -4.95 32.05 28.50
N GLN A 55 -4.16 33.11 28.39
CA GLN A 55 -3.42 33.43 27.17
C GLN A 55 -2.33 32.39 26.88
N VAL A 56 -1.62 31.96 27.93
CA VAL A 56 -0.63 30.87 27.83
C VAL A 56 -1.32 29.57 27.41
N GLU A 57 -2.43 29.22 28.05
CA GLU A 57 -3.22 28.03 27.71
C GLU A 57 -3.69 28.02 26.26
N VAL A 58 -4.31 29.10 25.79
CA VAL A 58 -4.77 29.25 24.41
C VAL A 58 -3.60 29.21 23.43
N TRP A 59 -2.44 29.79 23.79
CA TRP A 59 -1.25 29.70 22.96
C TRP A 59 -0.79 28.24 22.80
N PHE A 60 -0.74 27.46 23.89
CA PHE A 60 -0.37 26.04 23.85
C PHE A 60 -1.37 25.21 23.03
N GLN A 61 -2.67 25.47 23.20
CA GLN A 61 -3.72 24.82 22.38
C GLN A 61 -3.52 25.13 20.89
N ASN A 62 -3.35 26.40 20.53
CA ASN A 62 -3.11 26.82 19.16
C ASN A 62 -1.81 26.24 18.59
N ARG A 63 -0.75 26.16 19.40
CA ARG A 63 0.52 25.56 18.98
C ARG A 63 0.38 24.08 18.66
N ARG A 64 -0.37 23.33 19.49
CA ARG A 64 -0.69 21.92 19.21
C ARG A 64 -1.56 21.77 17.97
N ALA A 65 -2.61 22.59 17.82
CA ALA A 65 -3.48 22.56 16.65
C ALA A 65 -2.70 22.79 15.35
N ARG A 66 -1.82 23.81 15.30
CA ARG A 66 -0.96 24.07 14.14
C ARG A 66 0.02 22.94 13.87
N SER A 67 0.58 22.31 14.91
CA SER A 67 1.50 21.17 14.74
C SER A 67 0.77 19.98 14.15
N LYS A 68 -0.43 19.68 14.65
CA LYS A 68 -1.29 18.61 14.12
C LYS A 68 -1.70 18.88 12.68
N LEU A 69 -2.09 20.12 12.36
CA LEU A 69 -2.43 20.51 11.00
C LEU A 69 -1.26 20.29 10.04
N LYS A 70 -0.07 20.81 10.39
CA LYS A 70 1.15 20.63 9.57
C LYS A 70 1.48 19.15 9.39
N GLN A 71 1.31 18.34 10.43
CA GLN A 71 1.50 16.89 10.35
C GLN A 71 0.53 16.24 9.36
N THR A 72 -0.77 16.54 9.47
CA THR A 72 -1.79 16.00 8.57
C THR A 72 -1.59 16.44 7.12
N GLU A 73 -1.13 17.67 6.88
CA GLU A 73 -0.79 18.15 5.55
C GLU A 73 0.37 17.35 4.95
N MET A 74 1.44 17.10 5.73
CA MET A 74 2.56 16.28 5.28
C MET A 74 2.15 14.82 5.01
N GLU A 75 1.31 14.24 5.86
CA GLU A 75 0.78 12.88 5.69
C GLU A 75 -0.07 12.77 4.41
N CYS A 76 -0.93 13.75 4.16
CA CYS A 76 -1.72 13.83 2.93
C CYS A 76 -0.82 13.89 1.69
N GLU A 77 0.21 14.74 1.69
CA GLU A 77 1.15 14.84 0.57
C GLU A 77 1.94 13.55 0.35
N TYR A 78 2.36 12.89 1.43
CA TYR A 78 3.01 11.59 1.35
C TYR A 78 2.09 10.53 0.71
N LEU A 79 0.84 10.42 1.20
CA LEU A 79 -0.14 9.46 0.68
C LEU A 79 -0.48 9.72 -0.80
N LYS A 80 -0.63 10.99 -1.20
CA LYS A 80 -0.85 11.35 -2.62
C LYS A 80 0.29 10.88 -3.51
N ARG A 81 1.54 11.11 -3.10
CA ARG A 81 2.72 10.65 -3.85
C ARG A 81 2.78 9.13 -3.95
N TRP A 82 2.53 8.45 -2.84
CA TRP A 82 2.50 6.99 -2.80
C TRP A 82 1.41 6.42 -3.70
N PHE A 83 0.20 6.98 -3.64
CA PHE A 83 -0.91 6.58 -4.51
C PHE A 83 -0.59 6.79 -6.00
N GLY A 84 0.02 7.93 -6.35
CA GLY A 84 0.47 8.18 -7.72
C GLY A 84 1.48 7.15 -8.22
N SER A 85 2.49 6.81 -7.39
CA SER A 85 3.47 5.77 -7.72
C SER A 85 2.83 4.40 -7.91
N LEU A 86 1.93 4.00 -7.00
CA LEU A 86 1.25 2.71 -7.07
C LEU A 86 0.34 2.62 -8.29
N THR A 87 -0.33 3.73 -8.64
CA THR A 87 -1.18 3.83 -9.83
C THR A 87 -0.35 3.65 -11.11
N GLU A 88 0.82 4.30 -11.21
CA GLU A 88 1.69 4.15 -12.38
C GLU A 88 2.25 2.73 -12.48
N GLN A 89 2.67 2.13 -11.37
CA GLN A 89 3.10 0.73 -11.35
C GLN A 89 1.99 -0.22 -11.78
N ASN A 90 0.75 -0.02 -11.31
CA ASN A 90 -0.39 -0.83 -11.70
C ASN A 90 -0.67 -0.69 -13.21
N ARG A 91 -0.68 0.55 -13.73
CA ARG A 91 -0.85 0.82 -15.16
C ARG A 91 0.26 0.18 -16.00
N ARG A 92 1.52 0.19 -15.52
CA ARG A 92 2.63 -0.48 -16.19
C ARG A 92 2.42 -2.00 -16.26
N LEU A 93 2.10 -2.63 -15.12
CA LEU A 93 1.82 -4.05 -15.05
C LEU A 93 0.63 -4.45 -15.92
N GLN A 94 -0.43 -3.65 -15.98
CA GLN A 94 -1.58 -3.90 -16.86
C GLN A 94 -1.18 -3.91 -18.34
N ARG A 95 -0.33 -2.98 -18.77
CA ARG A 95 0.21 -2.97 -20.14
C ARG A 95 1.04 -4.21 -20.43
N GLU A 96 1.93 -4.59 -19.51
CA GLU A 96 2.74 -5.81 -19.63
C GLU A 96 1.86 -7.07 -19.71
N VAL A 97 0.79 -7.14 -18.92
CA VAL A 97 -0.18 -8.24 -18.98
C VAL A 97 -0.92 -8.28 -20.31
N GLU A 98 -1.37 -7.12 -20.82
CA GLU A 98 -2.07 -7.03 -22.11
C GLU A 98 -1.17 -7.43 -23.28
N GLU A 99 0.07 -6.97 -23.30
CA GLU A 99 1.09 -7.34 -24.29
C GLU A 99 1.34 -8.86 -24.25
N LEU A 100 1.60 -9.43 -23.07
CA LEU A 100 1.80 -10.87 -22.93
C LEU A 100 0.57 -11.69 -23.33
N ARG A 101 -0.64 -11.18 -23.09
CA ARG A 101 -1.88 -11.81 -23.55
C ARG A 101 -1.96 -11.77 -25.07
N ALA A 102 -1.69 -10.62 -25.70
CA ALA A 102 -1.70 -10.47 -27.16
C ALA A 102 -0.69 -11.40 -27.85
N LEU A 103 0.52 -11.54 -27.31
CA LEU A 103 1.52 -12.47 -27.83
C LEU A 103 1.10 -13.95 -27.71
N LYS A 104 0.22 -14.29 -26.76
CA LYS A 104 -0.25 -15.68 -26.54
C LYS A 104 -1.48 -16.08 -27.37
N VAL A 105 -2.02 -15.21 -28.24
CA VAL A 105 -3.25 -15.46 -29.01
C VAL A 105 -3.03 -16.26 -30.30
N GLY A 106 -1.79 -16.41 -30.77
CA GLY A 106 -1.51 -17.36 -31.85
C GLY A 106 -1.60 -18.81 -31.32
N PRO A 107 -2.43 -19.71 -31.90
CA PRO A 107 -2.28 -21.14 -31.66
C PRO A 107 -0.83 -21.51 -31.96
N PRO A 108 -0.12 -22.30 -31.12
CA PRO A 108 1.24 -22.71 -31.43
C PRO A 108 1.20 -23.40 -32.80
N THR A 109 1.81 -22.84 -33.83
CA THR A 109 1.90 -23.50 -35.14
C THR A 109 3.18 -24.31 -35.14
N VAL A 110 3.06 -25.62 -35.32
CA VAL A 110 4.22 -26.51 -35.46
C VAL A 110 4.50 -26.67 -36.95
N ILE A 111 5.75 -26.42 -37.36
CA ILE A 111 6.20 -26.66 -38.74
C ILE A 111 6.49 -28.16 -38.85
N SER A 112 5.70 -28.87 -39.66
CA SER A 112 5.90 -30.30 -39.92
C SER A 112 7.14 -30.52 -40.79
N PRO A 113 8.06 -31.46 -40.47
CA PRO A 113 9.26 -31.72 -41.26
C PRO A 113 9.03 -32.31 -42.67
N HIS A 114 7.81 -32.74 -42.98
CA HIS A 114 7.51 -33.53 -44.19
C HIS A 114 6.60 -32.81 -45.20
N SER A 115 6.03 -31.68 -44.82
CA SER A 115 5.18 -30.84 -45.67
C SER A 115 5.31 -29.43 -45.11
N CYS A 116 5.92 -28.51 -45.85
CA CYS A 116 6.29 -27.16 -45.41
C CYS A 116 5.09 -26.23 -45.13
N GLU A 117 4.05 -26.72 -44.47
CA GLU A 117 2.85 -25.98 -44.09
C GLU A 117 2.74 -25.87 -42.56
N PRO A 118 2.45 -24.67 -42.01
CA PRO A 118 2.18 -24.48 -40.59
C PRO A 118 0.83 -25.09 -40.20
N LEU A 119 0.80 -26.01 -39.24
CA LEU A 119 -0.45 -26.58 -38.69
C LEU A 119 -0.68 -26.13 -37.23
N PRO A 120 -1.93 -25.85 -36.81
CA PRO A 120 -2.23 -25.43 -35.45
C PRO A 120 -2.03 -26.58 -34.45
N ALA A 121 -1.33 -26.33 -33.34
CA ALA A 121 -1.02 -27.34 -32.30
C ALA A 121 -2.25 -27.93 -31.63
N SER A 122 -3.42 -27.30 -31.76
CA SER A 122 -4.71 -27.87 -31.37
C SER A 122 -5.02 -29.20 -32.07
N THR A 123 -4.40 -29.47 -33.23
CA THR A 123 -4.51 -30.75 -33.97
C THR A 123 -3.55 -31.82 -33.45
N LEU A 124 -2.62 -31.45 -32.57
CA LEU A 124 -1.63 -32.35 -31.97
C LEU A 124 -2.13 -32.80 -30.60
N THR A 125 -2.45 -34.08 -30.47
CA THR A 125 -2.79 -34.69 -29.19
C THR A 125 -1.59 -35.46 -28.66
N MET A 126 -1.17 -35.16 -27.43
CA MET A 126 -0.15 -35.92 -26.70
C MET A 126 -0.82 -37.04 -25.91
N CYS A 127 -0.40 -38.29 -26.12
CA CYS A 127 -0.86 -39.40 -25.30
C CYS A 127 -0.10 -39.43 -23.95
N PRO A 128 -0.76 -39.23 -22.80
CA PRO A 128 -0.09 -39.16 -21.50
C PRO A 128 0.50 -40.50 -21.02
N ARG A 129 0.27 -41.59 -21.75
CA ARG A 129 0.75 -42.93 -21.41
C ARG A 129 2.04 -43.34 -22.12
N CYS A 130 2.35 -42.72 -23.25
CA CYS A 130 3.53 -43.05 -24.04
C CYS A 130 4.24 -41.83 -24.66
N GLU A 131 3.79 -40.62 -24.31
CA GLU A 131 4.33 -39.32 -24.73
C GLU A 131 4.45 -39.16 -26.26
N ARG A 132 3.64 -39.90 -27.03
CA ARG A 132 3.62 -39.76 -28.49
C ARG A 132 2.64 -38.66 -28.91
N VAL A 133 3.09 -37.82 -29.85
CA VAL A 133 2.27 -36.79 -30.51
C VAL A 133 1.57 -37.44 -31.71
N THR A 134 0.25 -37.31 -31.79
CA THR A 134 -0.54 -37.74 -32.96
C THR A 134 -1.34 -36.56 -33.52
N THR A 135 -1.39 -36.43 -34.84
CA THR A 135 -2.24 -35.46 -35.56
C THR A 135 -3.64 -36.05 -35.73
N THR A 136 -4.70 -35.27 -35.45
CA THR A 136 -6.08 -35.67 -35.77
C THR A 136 -6.37 -35.43 -37.26
N GLY A 137 -5.71 -36.19 -38.14
CA GLY A 137 -6.03 -36.26 -39.57
C GLY A 137 -7.00 -37.42 -39.82
N VAL A 138 -8.12 -37.13 -40.50
CA VAL A 138 -9.07 -38.16 -40.93
C VAL A 138 -8.42 -38.97 -42.05
N ASP A 139 -7.73 -40.06 -41.71
CA ASP A 139 -7.30 -41.04 -42.70
C ASP A 139 -7.63 -42.47 -42.24
N LYS A 140 -8.53 -43.08 -43.01
CA LYS A 140 -8.84 -44.51 -42.98
C LYS A 140 -7.59 -45.29 -43.40
N GLY A 141 -7.18 -46.26 -42.60
CA GLY A 141 -6.62 -47.50 -43.14
C GLY A 141 -5.29 -47.98 -42.57
N SER A 142 -5.41 -48.99 -41.69
CA SER A 142 -4.63 -50.23 -41.70
C SER A 142 -3.13 -50.24 -41.32
N THR A 143 -2.89 -50.89 -40.16
CA THR A 143 -1.76 -51.82 -39.84
C THR A 143 -0.35 -51.23 -39.73
N LYS A 144 0.56 -51.62 -38.83
CA LYS A 144 0.75 -52.84 -38.03
C LYS A 144 1.62 -52.51 -36.81
N THR A 145 1.38 -53.21 -35.71
CA THR A 145 2.13 -53.27 -34.46
C THR A 145 3.64 -53.54 -34.63
N THR A 146 4.50 -52.73 -34.01
CA THR A 146 5.80 -53.18 -33.48
C THR A 146 6.12 -52.46 -32.17
N ARG A 147 6.19 -53.21 -31.08
CA ARG A 147 6.67 -52.75 -29.76
C ARG A 147 8.19 -52.88 -29.74
N THR A 148 8.88 -51.78 -29.44
CA THR A 148 10.27 -51.84 -28.96
C THR A 148 10.34 -51.07 -27.65
N ALA A 149 10.51 -51.82 -26.56
CA ALA A 149 10.79 -51.28 -25.25
C ALA A 149 12.29 -50.95 -25.18
N VAL A 150 12.61 -49.77 -24.66
CA VAL A 150 13.96 -49.48 -24.16
C VAL A 150 13.80 -48.80 -22.81
N ALA A 151 14.44 -49.38 -21.81
CA ALA A 151 14.31 -49.08 -20.40
C ALA A 151 15.39 -48.11 -19.91
N ASN A 152 14.99 -47.26 -18.95
CA ASN A 152 15.72 -46.75 -17.78
C ASN A 152 16.91 -45.78 -17.97
N PRO A 153 17.36 -45.06 -16.90
CA PRO A 153 16.81 -44.89 -15.55
C PRO A 153 16.70 -43.42 -15.04
N THR A 154 15.97 -43.32 -13.94
CA THR A 154 15.90 -42.31 -12.88
C THR A 154 17.20 -41.57 -12.54
N ILE A 155 17.12 -40.25 -12.38
CA ILE A 155 17.97 -39.49 -11.45
C ILE A 155 17.06 -38.69 -10.51
N ALA A 156 17.17 -39.01 -9.22
CA ALA A 156 16.57 -38.28 -8.12
C ALA A 156 17.44 -37.08 -7.77
N ALA A 157 16.80 -35.92 -7.54
CA ALA A 157 17.38 -34.86 -6.72
C ALA A 157 16.25 -34.09 -6.02
N THR A 158 16.05 -34.42 -4.75
CA THR A 158 15.32 -33.68 -3.75
C THR A 158 16.08 -32.39 -3.42
N LEU A 159 15.40 -31.25 -3.24
CA LEU A 159 15.37 -30.49 -1.97
C LEU A 159 14.64 -29.14 -2.11
N SER A 160 13.77 -28.96 -1.13
CA SER A 160 12.90 -27.84 -0.76
C SER A 160 13.61 -26.48 -0.64
N SER A 161 12.87 -25.38 -0.79
CA SER A 161 12.50 -24.58 0.39
C SER A 161 11.48 -23.47 0.06
N GLU A 162 10.46 -23.44 0.90
CA GLU A 162 9.36 -22.48 0.95
C GLU A 162 9.85 -21.12 1.47
N ASN A 163 9.24 -20.02 1.00
CA ASN A 163 9.26 -18.74 1.70
C ASN A 163 7.83 -18.21 1.83
N GLY A 164 7.35 -18.20 3.06
CA GLY A 164 6.00 -17.81 3.46
C GLY A 164 5.76 -16.30 3.40
N ALA A 165 4.52 -15.96 3.09
CA ALA A 165 3.96 -14.62 3.23
C ALA A 165 3.49 -14.38 4.68
N PRO A 166 3.59 -13.16 5.23
CA PRO A 166 3.04 -12.86 6.55
C PRO A 166 1.52 -12.59 6.47
N ALA A 167 0.76 -13.30 7.30
CA ALA A 167 -0.66 -13.11 7.51
C ALA A 167 -0.95 -11.82 8.30
N LEU A 168 -1.84 -10.98 7.76
CA LEU A 168 -2.44 -9.85 8.44
C LEU A 168 -3.44 -10.35 9.50
N GLN A 169 -3.14 -10.14 10.79
CA GLN A 169 -4.11 -10.36 11.85
C GLN A 169 -5.07 -9.18 11.95
N SER A 170 -6.31 -9.44 11.57
CA SER A 170 -7.48 -8.60 11.87
C SER A 170 -7.79 -8.69 13.37
N ARG A 171 -7.73 -7.56 14.08
CA ARG A 171 -8.25 -7.42 15.45
C ARG A 171 -9.58 -6.67 15.39
N GLN A 172 -10.68 -7.36 15.64
CA GLN A 172 -11.95 -6.83 16.14
C GLN A 172 -12.26 -7.68 17.38
N SER A 173 -11.99 -7.20 18.59
CA SER A 173 -12.87 -6.39 19.46
C SER A 173 -14.24 -7.04 19.67
N CYS A 174 -14.42 -7.61 20.86
CA CYS A 174 -15.70 -7.50 21.59
C CYS A 174 -15.92 -6.04 22.03
#